data_AF-A0AB38YGA8-F1
#
_entry.id   AF-A0AB38YGA8-F1
#
_cell.length_a   1.000
_cell.length_b   1.000
_cell.length_c   1.000
_cell.angle_alpha   90.00
_cell.angle_beta   90.00
_cell.angle_gamma   90.00
#
_symmetry.space_group_name_H-M   'P 1'
#
loop_
_entity.id
_entity.type
_entity.pdbx_description
1 polymer ?
#
loop_
_entity_poly.entity_id
_entity_poly.type
_entity_poly.pdbx_seq_one_letter_code
_entity_poly.pdbx_strand_id
1 'polypeptide(L)'
;MTEQQTEDKKLFSRRNMWILIFVLIPLIYVLNEMGGEETTSNNAEPLQTLFDMGQVPVQRERISGQPVWWAALPGSGVVEIGVLEPRLPTARIPIPDSKDLVTTARNDKFIVYLRSPVEQAALEVSLDFLTEWLPPPSPDTTYVLVGDLNAALTEQLVTILSRSRGPAIPFVAQPRAAITRLTSPPTGTQDQLAFVMAVELLRDRLDGYDIQLSWDHRGERSIALINSSLIPEHRQVPSQAEFERVQAAFLDQAYRTERSVQQISRYMMTMAAFGLSTDYMATQTTRTRTLDYATFSRVWRERISATQ
;
A
#
# COMPACT_ATOMS: atom_id res chain seq x y z
N MET A 1 -46.11 -14.46 6.26
CA MET A 1 -45.24 -13.46 6.91
C MET A 1 -43.80 -13.98 6.89
N THR A 2 -43.34 -14.42 5.71
CA THR A 2 -42.21 -15.38 5.59
C THR A 2 -41.58 -15.39 4.19
N GLU A 3 -41.63 -14.29 3.46
CA GLU A 3 -40.93 -14.17 2.15
C GLU A 3 -40.09 -12.89 2.04
N GLN A 4 -40.48 -11.78 2.69
CA GLN A 4 -39.69 -10.53 2.67
C GLN A 4 -38.40 -10.55 3.50
N GLN A 5 -38.29 -11.38 4.55
CA GLN A 5 -37.05 -11.45 5.36
C GLN A 5 -35.89 -12.20 4.68
N THR A 6 -36.15 -12.90 3.57
CA THR A 6 -35.13 -13.68 2.86
C THR A 6 -34.46 -12.87 1.73
N GLU A 7 -35.11 -11.81 1.24
CA GLU A 7 -34.52 -10.89 0.26
C GLU A 7 -33.59 -9.85 0.90
N ASP A 8 -33.94 -9.33 2.09
CA ASP A 8 -33.08 -8.36 2.79
C ASP A 8 -31.73 -8.94 3.26
N LYS A 9 -31.64 -10.26 3.47
CA LYS A 9 -30.37 -10.92 3.78
C LYS A 9 -29.46 -11.14 2.57
N LYS A 10 -29.98 -11.10 1.34
CA LYS A 10 -29.16 -11.19 0.12
C LYS A 10 -28.49 -9.86 -0.25
N LEU A 11 -29.04 -8.73 0.22
CA LEU A 11 -28.44 -7.41 0.04
C LEU A 11 -27.19 -7.19 0.91
N PHE A 12 -27.05 -7.92 2.03
CA PHE A 12 -25.89 -7.86 2.95
C PHE A 12 -25.00 -9.12 2.90
N SER A 13 -24.61 -9.54 1.68
CA SER A 13 -23.49 -10.48 1.51
C SER A 13 -22.14 -9.80 1.81
N ARG A 14 -21.21 -10.49 2.50
CA ARG A 14 -19.83 -10.00 2.76
C ARG A 14 -19.08 -9.62 1.46
N ARG A 15 -19.54 -10.10 0.30
CA ARG A 15 -19.05 -9.70 -1.03
C ARG A 15 -19.44 -8.26 -1.41
N ASN A 16 -20.61 -7.79 -0.98
CA ASN A 16 -21.07 -6.41 -1.22
C ASN A 16 -20.48 -5.40 -0.23
N MET A 17 -19.97 -5.85 0.91
CA MET A 17 -19.37 -4.95 1.91
C MET A 17 -17.99 -4.42 1.46
N TRP A 18 -17.21 -5.22 0.72
CA TRP A 18 -15.97 -4.75 0.10
C TRP A 18 -16.23 -3.87 -1.13
N ILE A 19 -17.30 -4.13 -1.88
CA ILE A 19 -17.77 -3.21 -2.93
C ILE A 19 -18.24 -1.90 -2.29
N LEU A 20 -18.95 -1.93 -1.15
CA LEU A 20 -19.27 -0.74 -0.37
C LEU A 20 -18.00 0.02 0.04
N ILE A 21 -16.94 -0.65 0.53
CA ILE A 21 -15.67 0.02 0.90
C ILE A 21 -14.95 0.61 -0.33
N PHE A 22 -14.98 -0.05 -1.49
CA PHE A 22 -14.37 0.46 -2.72
C PHE A 22 -15.22 1.47 -3.50
N VAL A 23 -16.54 1.52 -3.26
CA VAL A 23 -17.51 2.39 -3.97
C VAL A 23 -18.06 3.53 -3.09
N LEU A 24 -18.08 3.43 -1.76
CA LEU A 24 -18.48 4.53 -0.86
C LEU A 24 -17.37 5.53 -0.53
N ILE A 25 -16.09 5.17 -0.65
CA ILE A 25 -15.01 6.16 -0.52
C ILE A 25 -15.13 7.23 -1.64
N PRO A 26 -15.50 6.88 -2.89
CA PRO A 26 -15.97 7.87 -3.87
C PRO A 26 -17.26 8.62 -3.51
N LEU A 27 -18.20 8.01 -2.78
CA LEU A 27 -19.50 8.66 -2.48
C LEU A 27 -19.40 9.73 -1.37
N ILE A 28 -18.43 9.61 -0.45
CA ILE A 28 -18.11 10.67 0.53
C ILE A 28 -17.57 11.92 -0.20
N TYR A 29 -16.87 11.75 -1.31
CA TYR A 29 -16.40 12.85 -2.15
C TYR A 29 -17.57 13.59 -2.84
N VAL A 30 -18.57 12.86 -3.34
CA VAL A 30 -19.77 13.43 -3.98
C VAL A 30 -20.74 14.08 -2.98
N LEU A 31 -20.86 13.56 -1.75
CA LEU A 31 -21.71 14.16 -0.71
C LEU A 31 -21.09 15.42 -0.07
N ASN A 32 -19.77 15.61 -0.16
CA ASN A 32 -19.11 16.85 0.25
C ASN A 32 -19.27 17.98 -0.79
N GLU A 33 -19.54 17.67 -2.06
CA GLU A 33 -19.87 18.66 -3.10
C GLU A 33 -21.33 19.15 -3.03
N MET A 34 -22.22 18.46 -2.29
CA MET A 34 -23.62 18.89 -2.12
C MET A 34 -23.87 19.71 -0.84
N GLY A 35 -22.82 20.02 -0.09
CA GLY A 35 -22.89 20.80 1.15
C GLY A 35 -22.54 22.28 0.97
N GLY A 36 -23.41 23.05 0.31
CA GLY A 36 -23.54 24.50 0.52
C GLY A 36 -22.57 25.43 -0.23
N GLU A 37 -23.12 26.16 -1.19
CA GLU A 37 -22.52 27.35 -1.81
C GLU A 37 -22.19 28.42 -0.75
N GLU A 38 -20.93 28.79 -0.62
CA GLU A 38 -20.56 30.19 -0.45
C GLU A 38 -19.70 30.59 -1.65
N THR A 39 -20.26 31.49 -2.45
CA THR A 39 -19.63 32.10 -3.62
C THR A 39 -18.34 32.82 -3.25
N THR A 40 -17.20 32.18 -3.49
CA THR A 40 -15.94 32.89 -3.76
C THR A 40 -15.38 32.43 -5.09
N SER A 41 -15.43 33.35 -6.05
CA SER A 41 -14.67 33.33 -7.29
C SER A 41 -13.24 32.89 -7.03
N ASN A 42 -12.88 31.68 -7.47
CA ASN A 42 -11.50 31.29 -7.67
C ASN A 42 -11.39 30.59 -9.03
N ASN A 43 -10.65 31.21 -9.95
CA ASN A 43 -10.09 30.59 -11.14
C ASN A 43 -9.02 29.55 -10.73
N ALA A 44 -9.39 28.59 -9.88
CA ALA A 44 -8.54 27.44 -9.60
C ALA A 44 -8.74 26.44 -10.74
N GLU A 45 -7.66 26.14 -11.46
CA GLU A 45 -7.67 25.02 -12.39
C GLU A 45 -8.11 23.75 -11.64
N PRO A 46 -8.95 22.89 -12.24
CA PRO A 46 -9.44 21.70 -11.58
C PRO A 46 -8.26 20.80 -11.18
N LEU A 47 -8.20 20.44 -9.90
CA LEU A 47 -7.16 19.56 -9.37
C LEU A 47 -7.20 18.19 -10.06
N GLN A 48 -6.05 17.71 -10.51
CA GLN A 48 -5.94 16.37 -11.06
C GLN A 48 -5.93 15.33 -9.92
N THR A 49 -6.94 14.47 -9.89
CA THR A 49 -7.13 13.48 -8.83
C THR A 49 -6.62 12.08 -9.17
N LEU A 50 -6.47 11.78 -10.47
CA LEU A 50 -6.05 10.48 -11.01
C LEU A 50 -4.90 10.64 -12.00
N PHE A 51 -3.95 9.70 -11.94
CA PHE A 51 -2.73 9.67 -12.75
C PHE A 51 -2.51 8.27 -13.31
N ASP A 52 -2.16 8.18 -14.59
CA ASP A 52 -1.80 6.91 -15.23
C ASP A 52 -0.44 6.40 -14.70
N MET A 53 -0.44 5.25 -14.01
CA MET A 53 0.77 4.61 -13.48
C MET A 53 1.84 4.36 -14.54
N GLY A 54 1.47 4.15 -15.81
CA GLY A 54 2.43 3.94 -16.90
C GLY A 54 3.24 5.20 -17.27
N GLN A 55 2.77 6.38 -16.86
CA GLN A 55 3.37 7.67 -17.16
C GLN A 55 4.04 8.34 -15.95
N VAL A 56 3.91 7.77 -14.75
CA VAL A 56 4.49 8.33 -13.53
C VAL A 56 6.01 8.18 -13.57
N PRO A 57 6.80 9.27 -13.67
CA PRO A 57 8.25 9.19 -13.76
C PRO A 57 8.85 9.01 -12.36
N VAL A 58 9.04 7.75 -11.96
CA VAL A 58 9.67 7.43 -10.67
C VAL A 58 11.18 7.64 -10.77
N GLN A 59 11.69 8.50 -9.89
CA GLN A 59 13.12 8.79 -9.77
C GLN A 59 13.68 8.21 -8.49
N ARG A 60 14.97 7.84 -8.54
CA ARG A 60 15.73 7.33 -7.40
C ARG A 60 17.10 7.98 -7.39
N GLU A 61 17.43 8.65 -6.30
CA GLU A 61 18.70 9.36 -6.14
C GLU A 61 19.15 9.44 -4.68
N ARG A 62 20.24 10.16 -4.44
CA ARG A 62 20.74 10.49 -3.10
C ARG A 62 20.79 12.00 -2.91
N ILE A 63 20.02 12.52 -1.97
CA ILE A 63 19.99 13.93 -1.59
C ILE A 63 20.38 14.03 -0.12
N SER A 64 21.30 14.95 0.21
CA SER A 64 21.83 15.11 1.58
C SER A 64 22.33 13.79 2.20
N GLY A 65 22.88 12.89 1.37
CA GLY A 65 23.37 11.58 1.77
C GLY A 65 22.31 10.49 1.94
N GLN A 66 21.02 10.84 1.84
CA GLN A 66 19.88 9.94 2.07
C GLN A 66 19.33 9.36 0.76
N PRO A 67 18.94 8.08 0.70
CA PRO A 67 18.14 7.54 -0.39
C PRO A 67 16.79 8.26 -0.53
N VAL A 68 16.50 8.73 -1.74
CA VAL A 68 15.24 9.41 -2.06
C VAL A 68 14.59 8.75 -3.27
N TRP A 69 13.31 8.46 -3.13
CA TRP A 69 12.42 8.09 -4.22
C TRP A 69 11.40 9.20 -4.41
N TRP A 70 11.17 9.64 -5.63
CA TRP A 70 10.14 10.66 -5.83
C TRP A 70 9.50 10.61 -7.22
N ALA A 71 8.30 11.16 -7.30
CA ALA A 71 7.55 11.29 -8.54
C ALA A 71 6.75 12.59 -8.54
N ALA A 72 6.98 13.42 -9.55
CA ALA A 72 6.20 14.62 -9.80
C ALA A 72 4.83 14.26 -10.38
N LEU A 73 3.78 14.78 -9.75
CA LEU A 73 2.39 14.74 -10.17
C LEU A 73 1.84 16.18 -10.14
N PRO A 74 2.21 17.02 -11.13
CA PRO A 74 1.80 18.43 -11.17
C PRO A 74 0.28 18.56 -11.18
N GLY A 75 -0.25 19.60 -10.52
CA GLY A 75 -1.69 19.86 -10.47
C GLY A 75 -2.46 18.96 -9.50
N SER A 76 -1.77 18.11 -8.73
CA SER A 76 -2.41 17.34 -7.65
C SER A 76 -2.75 18.17 -6.41
N GLY A 77 -2.13 19.34 -6.24
CA GLY A 77 -2.35 20.25 -5.10
C GLY A 77 -1.87 19.73 -3.74
N VAL A 78 -1.24 18.56 -3.70
CA VAL A 78 -0.80 17.92 -2.46
C VAL A 78 0.59 17.32 -2.61
N VAL A 79 1.26 17.11 -1.48
CA VAL A 79 2.49 16.33 -1.33
C VAL A 79 2.25 15.23 -0.31
N GLU A 80 2.47 13.98 -0.72
CA GLU A 80 2.58 12.81 0.15
C GLU A 80 4.04 12.63 0.55
N ILE A 81 4.32 12.75 1.85
CA ILE A 81 5.64 12.57 2.46
C ILE A 81 5.67 11.20 3.13
N GLY A 82 6.45 10.30 2.54
CA GLY A 82 6.75 8.98 3.05
C GLY A 82 8.14 8.91 3.68
N VAL A 83 8.26 8.31 4.85
CA VAL A 83 9.55 8.06 5.51
C VAL A 83 9.64 6.59 5.91
N LEU A 84 10.71 5.92 5.48
CA LEU A 84 11.08 4.59 5.94
C LEU A 84 12.26 4.71 6.89
N GLU A 85 12.05 4.38 8.16
CA GLU A 85 13.04 4.57 9.22
C GLU A 85 13.25 3.23 9.96
N PRO A 86 14.50 2.76 10.14
CA PRO A 86 14.80 1.56 10.94
C PRO A 86 14.56 1.73 12.45
N ARG A 87 14.20 2.93 12.90
CA ARG A 87 13.91 3.27 14.30
C ARG A 87 12.46 3.75 14.47
N LEU A 88 11.90 3.48 15.63
CA LEU A 88 10.57 3.92 16.02
C LEU A 88 10.69 5.24 16.82
N PRO A 89 10.07 6.34 16.38
CA PRO A 89 9.95 7.56 17.16
C PRO A 89 9.29 7.30 18.52
N THR A 90 9.82 7.88 19.60
CA THR A 90 9.27 7.73 20.96
C THR A 90 8.75 9.03 21.55
N ALA A 91 8.97 10.16 20.89
CA ALA A 91 8.43 11.45 21.27
C ALA A 91 6.89 11.43 21.23
N ARG A 92 6.28 12.04 22.25
CA ARG A 92 4.83 12.27 22.33
C ARG A 92 4.55 13.73 22.01
N ILE A 93 4.42 14.02 20.73
CA ILE A 93 4.13 15.37 20.21
C ILE A 93 2.70 15.32 19.63
N PRO A 94 1.86 16.35 19.87
CA PRO A 94 0.55 16.42 19.25
C PRO A 94 0.66 16.44 17.72
N ILE A 95 -0.11 15.58 17.05
CA ILE A 95 -0.22 15.60 15.60
C ILE A 95 -1.08 16.83 15.25
N PRO A 96 -0.65 17.71 14.31
CA PRO A 96 -1.45 18.87 13.95
C PRO A 96 -2.82 18.44 13.38
N ASP A 97 -3.90 19.07 13.84
CA ASP A 97 -5.29 18.66 13.57
C ASP A 97 -5.66 18.56 12.09
N SER A 98 -4.94 19.27 11.22
CA SER A 98 -5.18 19.32 9.77
C SER A 98 -4.44 18.24 8.98
N LYS A 99 -3.85 17.23 9.62
CA LYS A 99 -2.90 16.30 8.97
C LYS A 99 -3.37 14.86 9.07
N ASP A 100 -3.35 14.18 7.93
CA ASP A 100 -3.56 12.73 7.83
C ASP A 100 -2.21 12.02 8.00
N LEU A 101 -1.87 11.70 9.26
CA LEU A 101 -0.69 10.93 9.61
C LEU A 101 -1.06 9.45 9.74
N VAL A 102 -0.47 8.61 8.90
CA VAL A 102 -0.61 7.15 8.98
C VAL A 102 0.75 6.53 9.25
N THR A 103 0.82 5.64 10.24
CA THR A 103 2.03 4.88 10.54
C THR A 103 1.80 3.40 10.33
N THR A 104 2.83 2.69 9.87
CA THR A 104 2.80 1.24 9.66
C THR A 104 4.21 0.68 9.76
N ALA A 105 4.38 -0.59 9.41
CA ALA A 105 5.71 -1.18 9.29
C ALA A 105 5.76 -2.17 8.13
N ARG A 106 6.93 -2.22 7.48
CA ARG A 106 7.20 -3.12 6.36
C ARG A 106 8.69 -3.33 6.18
N ASN A 107 9.09 -4.56 5.86
CA ASN A 107 10.49 -4.91 5.60
C ASN A 107 11.43 -4.46 6.74
N ASP A 108 11.02 -4.72 7.99
CA ASP A 108 11.73 -4.33 9.22
C ASP A 108 11.98 -2.82 9.35
N LYS A 109 11.18 -2.00 8.67
CA LYS A 109 11.19 -0.54 8.80
C LYS A 109 9.88 -0.04 9.36
N PHE A 110 9.96 0.97 10.22
CA PHE A 110 8.84 1.81 10.57
C PHE A 110 8.55 2.75 9.40
N ILE A 111 7.29 2.87 9.04
CA ILE A 111 6.86 3.66 7.90
C ILE A 111 5.92 4.76 8.38
N VAL A 112 6.17 5.97 7.91
CA VAL A 112 5.32 7.15 8.10
C VAL A 112 4.80 7.60 6.75
N TYR A 113 3.51 7.89 6.67
CA TYR A 113 2.86 8.62 5.59
C TYR A 113 2.26 9.89 6.18
N LEU A 114 2.54 11.03 5.58
CA LEU A 114 1.88 12.28 5.90
C LEU A 114 1.45 12.95 4.59
N ARG A 115 0.16 13.24 4.48
CA ARG A 115 -0.37 14.04 3.38
C ARG A 115 -0.45 15.51 3.78
N SER A 116 0.06 16.39 2.94
CA SER A 116 -0.03 17.84 3.12
C SER A 116 -0.50 18.52 1.85
N PRO A 117 -1.33 19.58 1.93
CA PRO A 117 -1.44 20.54 0.84
C PRO A 117 -0.05 21.08 0.47
N VAL A 118 0.15 21.39 -0.82
CA VAL A 118 1.41 21.98 -1.33
C VAL A 118 1.57 23.45 -0.92
N GLU A 119 0.49 24.09 -0.47
CA GLU A 119 0.52 25.45 0.08
C GLU A 119 1.59 25.59 1.17
N GLN A 120 2.43 26.62 1.02
CA GLN A 120 3.65 26.80 1.81
C GLN A 120 3.40 26.70 3.32
N ALA A 121 2.41 27.43 3.85
CA ALA A 121 2.13 27.44 5.29
C ALA A 121 1.73 26.04 5.81
N ALA A 122 0.90 25.32 5.07
CA ALA A 122 0.48 23.97 5.45
C ALA A 122 1.67 22.99 5.37
N LEU A 123 2.51 23.11 4.36
CA LEU A 123 3.69 22.26 4.17
C LEU A 123 4.75 22.51 5.24
N GLU A 124 5.00 23.77 5.61
CA GLU A 124 5.91 24.16 6.70
C GLU A 124 5.48 23.54 8.04
N VAL A 125 4.19 23.64 8.41
CA VAL A 125 3.67 23.00 9.63
C VAL A 125 3.88 21.49 9.62
N SER A 126 3.70 20.84 8.47
CA SER A 126 3.95 19.40 8.33
C SER A 126 5.43 19.06 8.55
N LEU A 127 6.34 19.86 8.01
CA LEU A 127 7.78 19.64 8.11
C LEU A 127 8.30 19.93 9.51
N ASP A 128 7.81 20.98 10.17
CA ASP A 128 8.16 21.28 11.56
C ASP A 128 7.77 20.12 12.48
N PHE A 129 6.55 19.61 12.35
CA PHE A 129 6.11 18.41 13.07
C PHE A 129 7.02 17.21 12.80
N LEU A 130 7.27 16.90 11.52
CA LEU A 130 8.10 15.74 11.15
C LEU A 130 9.54 15.88 11.65
N THR A 131 10.15 17.06 11.57
CA THR A 131 11.53 17.27 12.02
C THR A 131 11.69 17.20 13.54
N GLU A 132 10.66 17.59 14.29
CA GLU A 132 10.66 17.42 15.75
C GLU A 132 10.40 15.97 16.17
N TRP A 133 9.50 15.29 15.47
CA TRP A 133 9.03 13.95 15.84
C TRP A 133 9.92 12.82 15.34
N LEU A 134 10.38 12.87 14.09
CA LEU A 134 11.22 11.83 13.51
C LEU A 134 12.63 11.88 14.08
N PRO A 135 13.32 10.73 14.20
CA PRO A 135 14.70 10.72 14.66
C PRO A 135 15.69 11.33 13.66
N PRO A 136 16.90 11.71 14.12
CA PRO A 136 17.99 12.11 13.22
C PRO A 136 18.27 11.01 12.21
N PRO A 137 18.22 11.27 10.90
CA PRO A 137 18.21 10.23 9.89
C PRO A 137 19.46 9.35 9.93
N SER A 138 19.26 8.04 9.87
CA SER A 138 20.33 7.05 9.68
C SER A 138 20.66 6.91 8.18
N PRO A 139 21.80 6.29 7.80
CA PRO A 139 22.12 6.03 6.38
C PRO A 139 21.06 5.18 5.63
N ASP A 140 20.24 4.42 6.36
CA ASP A 140 19.19 3.55 5.83
C ASP A 140 17.80 4.21 5.81
N THR A 141 17.71 5.46 6.26
CA THR A 141 16.49 6.27 6.22
C THR A 141 16.19 6.57 4.76
N THR A 142 14.97 6.28 4.31
CA THR A 142 14.60 6.50 2.91
C THR A 142 13.39 7.40 2.86
N TYR A 143 13.48 8.46 2.05
CA TYR A 143 12.36 9.36 1.80
C TYR A 143 11.65 8.97 0.52
N VAL A 144 10.33 9.04 0.54
CA VAL A 144 9.47 8.83 -0.63
C VAL A 144 8.55 10.03 -0.77
N LEU A 145 8.67 10.77 -1.88
CA LEU A 145 7.95 12.03 -2.08
C LEU A 145 7.10 11.95 -3.35
N VAL A 146 5.79 12.11 -3.23
CA VAL A 146 4.87 11.99 -4.37
C VAL A 146 3.86 13.12 -4.33
N GLY A 147 3.61 13.77 -5.47
CA GLY A 147 2.61 14.84 -5.54
C GLY A 147 3.08 16.02 -6.37
N ASP A 148 2.53 17.20 -6.09
CA ASP A 148 2.84 18.45 -6.77
C ASP A 148 4.24 18.94 -6.37
N LEU A 149 5.23 18.35 -7.02
CA LEU A 149 6.64 18.44 -6.69
C LEU A 149 7.45 18.74 -7.94
N ASN A 150 8.56 19.42 -7.75
CA ASN A 150 9.63 19.54 -8.71
C ASN A 150 10.97 19.21 -8.02
N ALA A 151 12.07 19.18 -8.78
CA ALA A 151 13.38 18.83 -8.24
C ALA A 151 13.81 19.77 -7.09
N ALA A 152 13.60 21.08 -7.24
CA ALA A 152 13.98 22.07 -6.23
C ALA A 152 13.19 21.90 -4.92
N LEU A 153 11.87 21.71 -5.00
CA LEU A 153 11.04 21.44 -3.83
C LEU A 153 11.41 20.10 -3.20
N THR A 154 11.66 19.06 -4.00
CA THR A 154 12.11 17.75 -3.50
C THR A 154 13.40 17.87 -2.69
N GLU A 155 14.40 18.59 -3.22
CA GLU A 155 15.66 18.83 -2.53
C GLU A 155 15.49 19.65 -1.25
N GLN A 156 14.63 20.66 -1.27
CA GLN A 156 14.27 21.46 -0.10
C GLN A 156 13.64 20.59 1.00
N LEU A 157 12.63 19.78 0.65
CA LEU A 157 11.95 18.88 1.59
C LEU A 157 12.93 17.92 2.25
N VAL A 158 13.77 17.26 1.45
CA VAL A 158 14.78 16.33 1.97
C VAL A 158 15.80 17.03 2.85
N THR A 159 16.24 18.23 2.47
CA THR A 159 17.18 19.03 3.27
C THR A 159 16.59 19.39 4.63
N ILE A 160 15.30 19.75 4.69
CA ILE A 160 14.62 20.05 5.95
C ILE A 160 14.47 18.77 6.79
N LEU A 161 13.93 17.70 6.22
CA LEU A 161 13.75 16.40 6.89
C LEU A 161 15.08 15.82 7.38
N SER A 162 16.20 16.12 6.72
CA SER A 162 17.54 15.67 7.14
C SER A 162 17.98 16.24 8.50
N ARG A 163 17.31 17.29 8.99
CA ARG A 163 17.56 17.96 10.27
C ARG A 163 16.67 17.43 11.40
N SER A 164 15.96 16.33 11.16
CA SER A 164 15.11 15.68 12.16
C SER A 164 15.91 15.36 13.43
N ARG A 165 15.27 15.43 14.60
CA ARG A 165 15.97 15.38 15.90
C ARG A 165 15.23 14.66 17.03
N GLY A 166 14.11 14.02 16.72
CA GLY A 166 13.29 13.31 17.70
C GLY A 166 14.01 12.13 18.36
N PRO A 167 13.61 11.76 19.59
CA PRO A 167 14.09 10.53 20.22
C PRO A 167 13.49 9.29 19.54
N ALA A 168 14.27 8.21 19.46
CA ALA A 168 13.80 6.95 18.91
C ALA A 168 14.51 5.73 19.51
N ILE A 169 13.89 4.57 19.32
CA ILE A 169 14.45 3.25 19.65
C ILE A 169 14.55 2.39 18.38
N PRO A 170 15.40 1.36 18.32
CA PRO A 170 15.39 0.42 17.19
C PRO A 170 14.00 -0.16 16.95
N PHE A 171 13.55 -0.15 15.70
CA PHE A 171 12.31 -0.83 15.33
C PHE A 171 12.57 -2.33 15.23
N VAL A 172 11.73 -3.13 15.90
CA VAL A 172 11.79 -4.59 15.85
C VAL A 172 10.39 -5.12 15.58
N ALA A 173 10.20 -5.74 14.42
CA ALA A 173 8.93 -6.34 14.05
C ALA A 173 8.61 -7.54 14.95
N GLN A 174 7.59 -7.40 15.80
CA GLN A 174 7.14 -8.51 16.65
C GLN A 174 6.30 -9.48 15.82
N PRO A 175 6.65 -10.78 15.72
CA PRO A 175 5.89 -11.73 14.92
C PRO A 175 4.47 -11.89 15.46
N ARG A 176 3.48 -11.92 14.58
CA ARG A 176 2.10 -12.22 14.98
C ARG A 176 1.88 -13.73 15.11
N ALA A 177 1.16 -14.11 16.18
CA ALA A 177 0.74 -15.48 16.39
C ALA A 177 -0.35 -15.87 15.37
N ALA A 178 -0.23 -17.09 14.83
CA ALA A 178 -1.20 -17.73 13.97
C ALA A 178 -1.02 -19.25 14.05
N ILE A 179 -2.07 -20.01 13.76
CA ILE A 179 -2.00 -21.49 13.76
C ILE A 179 -1.20 -21.96 12.54
N THR A 180 -1.50 -21.41 11.36
CA THR A 180 -0.75 -21.69 10.14
C THR A 180 -0.12 -20.40 9.61
N ARG A 181 1.14 -20.51 9.18
CA ARG A 181 1.95 -19.40 8.65
C ARG A 181 2.52 -19.81 7.30
N LEU A 182 2.19 -19.04 6.27
CA LEU A 182 2.72 -19.24 4.92
C LEU A 182 3.65 -18.08 4.60
N THR A 183 4.96 -18.36 4.53
CA THR A 183 5.97 -17.33 4.24
C THR A 183 6.07 -17.08 2.74
N SER A 184 5.86 -15.83 2.34
CA SER A 184 5.98 -15.40 0.95
C SER A 184 7.42 -15.50 0.46
N PRO A 185 7.64 -15.84 -0.82
CA PRO A 185 8.88 -15.53 -1.54
C PRO A 185 9.21 -14.04 -1.50
N PRO A 186 10.45 -13.65 -1.88
CA PRO A 186 10.89 -12.26 -1.90
C PRO A 186 9.96 -11.33 -2.71
N THR A 187 9.59 -10.19 -2.12
CA THR A 187 8.71 -9.20 -2.76
C THR A 187 9.26 -8.79 -4.13
N GLY A 188 8.38 -8.77 -5.13
CA GLY A 188 8.70 -8.32 -6.47
C GLY A 188 9.12 -9.41 -7.46
N THR A 189 9.41 -10.61 -6.97
CA THR A 189 9.69 -11.79 -7.82
C THR A 189 8.42 -12.34 -8.48
N GLN A 190 8.57 -13.12 -9.55
CA GLN A 190 7.45 -13.89 -10.13
C GLN A 190 6.90 -14.92 -9.13
N ASP A 191 7.76 -15.57 -8.34
CA ASP A 191 7.36 -16.50 -7.29
C ASP A 191 6.47 -15.83 -6.23
N GLN A 192 6.74 -14.57 -5.89
CA GLN A 192 5.89 -13.84 -4.96
C GLN A 192 4.52 -13.51 -5.57
N LEU A 193 4.45 -13.17 -6.86
CA LEU A 193 3.16 -12.98 -7.53
C LEU A 193 2.35 -14.28 -7.58
N ALA A 194 3.00 -15.39 -7.94
CA ALA A 194 2.42 -16.72 -7.89
C ALA A 194 1.90 -17.08 -6.50
N PHE A 195 2.69 -16.77 -5.46
CA PHE A 195 2.31 -17.00 -4.07
C PHE A 195 1.09 -16.18 -3.66
N VAL A 196 1.02 -14.90 -4.02
CA VAL A 196 -0.15 -14.05 -3.73
C VAL A 196 -1.41 -14.60 -4.40
N MET A 197 -1.32 -15.00 -5.68
CA MET A 197 -2.45 -15.65 -6.37
C MET A 197 -2.83 -16.98 -5.72
N ALA A 198 -1.85 -17.76 -5.27
CA ALA A 198 -2.08 -19.04 -4.60
C ALA A 198 -2.79 -18.83 -3.25
N VAL A 199 -2.40 -17.82 -2.48
CA VAL A 199 -3.05 -17.47 -1.21
C VAL A 199 -4.48 -16.97 -1.45
N GLU A 200 -4.74 -16.21 -2.52
CA GLU A 200 -6.11 -15.78 -2.85
C GLU A 200 -6.99 -16.98 -3.27
N LEU A 201 -6.46 -17.90 -4.08
CA LEU A 201 -7.16 -19.13 -4.42
C LEU A 201 -7.42 -20.00 -3.18
N LEU A 202 -6.46 -20.09 -2.27
CA LEU A 202 -6.64 -20.76 -0.99
C LEU A 202 -7.75 -20.07 -0.19
N ARG A 203 -7.78 -18.74 -0.13
CA ARG A 203 -8.84 -17.98 0.52
C ARG A 203 -10.22 -18.32 -0.05
N ASP A 204 -10.35 -18.39 -1.38
CA ASP A 204 -11.59 -18.81 -2.04
C ASP A 204 -12.03 -20.22 -1.59
N ARG A 205 -11.07 -21.17 -1.46
CA ARG A 205 -11.37 -22.54 -1.00
C ARG A 205 -11.75 -22.62 0.48
N LEU A 206 -11.29 -21.64 1.27
CA LEU A 206 -11.63 -21.51 2.68
C LEU A 206 -12.93 -20.71 2.89
N ASP A 207 -13.54 -20.19 1.82
CA ASP A 207 -14.81 -19.49 1.92
C ASP A 207 -15.91 -20.46 2.37
N GLY A 208 -16.70 -20.05 3.35
CA GLY A 208 -17.68 -20.91 4.04
C GLY A 208 -17.19 -21.58 5.32
N TYR A 209 -15.89 -21.52 5.63
CA TYR A 209 -15.35 -21.90 6.94
C TYR A 209 -15.18 -20.65 7.84
N ASP A 210 -15.17 -20.83 9.17
CA ASP A 210 -14.82 -19.74 10.12
C ASP A 210 -13.30 -19.53 10.19
N ILE A 211 -12.68 -19.31 9.04
CA ILE A 211 -11.23 -19.16 8.87
C ILE A 211 -10.92 -17.72 8.48
N GLN A 212 -10.01 -17.12 9.22
CA GLN A 212 -9.48 -15.78 8.97
C GLN A 212 -8.09 -15.89 8.36
N LEU A 213 -7.96 -15.31 7.17
CA LEU A 213 -6.69 -15.12 6.48
C LEU A 213 -6.31 -13.64 6.54
N SER A 214 -5.12 -13.35 7.05
CA SER A 214 -4.58 -11.99 7.11
C SER A 214 -3.12 -11.95 6.67
N TRP A 215 -2.65 -10.78 6.26
CA TRP A 215 -1.25 -10.57 5.89
C TRP A 215 -0.49 -9.85 6.99
N ASP A 216 0.75 -10.29 7.23
CA ASP A 216 1.74 -9.57 8.03
C ASP A 216 2.92 -9.20 7.14
N HIS A 217 3.12 -7.90 6.94
CA HIS A 217 4.18 -7.36 6.09
C HIS A 217 5.36 -6.78 6.87
N ARG A 218 5.30 -6.83 8.22
CA ARG A 218 6.18 -6.02 9.08
C ARG A 218 7.63 -6.46 9.04
N GLY A 219 7.89 -7.77 8.88
CA GLY A 219 9.24 -8.32 8.75
C GLY A 219 9.80 -8.28 7.32
N GLU A 220 11.01 -8.82 7.14
CA GLU A 220 11.70 -8.94 5.85
C GLU A 220 10.88 -9.65 4.75
N ARG A 221 10.04 -10.62 5.16
CA ARG A 221 9.12 -11.34 4.27
C ARG A 221 7.68 -11.08 4.70
N SER A 222 6.80 -10.99 3.71
CA SER A 222 5.36 -11.02 3.96
C SER A 222 4.93 -12.43 4.36
N ILE A 223 4.00 -12.54 5.30
CA ILE A 223 3.49 -13.83 5.79
C ILE A 223 1.97 -13.81 5.71
N ALA A 224 1.37 -14.83 5.12
CA ALA A 224 -0.06 -15.08 5.26
C ALA A 224 -0.30 -15.87 6.57
N LEU A 225 -1.14 -15.30 7.43
CA LEU A 225 -1.50 -15.81 8.74
C LEU A 225 -2.91 -16.38 8.69
N ILE A 226 -3.06 -17.63 9.09
CA ILE A 226 -4.33 -18.34 9.10
C ILE A 226 -4.63 -18.78 10.53
N ASN A 227 -5.82 -18.48 11.02
CA ASN A 227 -6.27 -18.81 12.39
C ASN A 227 -6.69 -20.29 12.56
N SER A 228 -6.42 -21.15 11.59
CA SER A 228 -6.78 -22.57 11.57
C SER A 228 -5.71 -23.37 10.82
N SER A 229 -5.63 -24.67 11.13
CA SER A 229 -4.89 -25.64 10.34
C SER A 229 -5.55 -25.86 8.98
N LEU A 230 -4.73 -26.14 7.95
CA LEU A 230 -5.20 -26.52 6.62
C LEU A 230 -5.39 -28.04 6.55
N ILE A 231 -6.58 -28.51 6.19
CA ILE A 231 -6.85 -29.95 5.94
C ILE A 231 -6.32 -30.38 4.54
N PRO A 232 -6.13 -31.69 4.28
CA PRO A 232 -5.55 -32.17 3.02
C PRO A 232 -6.24 -31.66 1.75
N GLU A 233 -7.56 -31.49 1.79
CA GLU A 233 -8.38 -31.00 0.68
C GLU A 233 -7.97 -29.57 0.28
N HIS A 234 -7.67 -28.71 1.25
CA HIS A 234 -7.22 -27.33 1.02
C HIS A 234 -5.85 -27.27 0.35
N ARG A 235 -5.04 -28.33 0.48
CA ARG A 235 -3.64 -28.39 0.03
C ARG A 235 -3.48 -28.98 -1.37
N GLN A 236 -4.55 -29.54 -1.96
CA GLN A 236 -4.52 -30.12 -3.29
C GLN A 236 -4.06 -29.09 -4.33
N VAL A 237 -3.14 -29.48 -5.22
CA VAL A 237 -2.62 -28.58 -6.24
C VAL A 237 -3.77 -28.13 -7.15
N PRO A 238 -4.00 -26.82 -7.35
CA PRO A 238 -5.08 -26.33 -8.19
C PRO A 238 -4.85 -26.71 -9.63
N SER A 239 -5.93 -26.93 -10.36
CA SER A 239 -5.91 -27.14 -11.80
C SER A 239 -5.48 -25.87 -12.56
N GLN A 240 -5.10 -26.04 -13.82
CA GLN A 240 -4.79 -24.92 -14.70
C GLN A 240 -5.98 -23.96 -14.87
N ALA A 241 -7.20 -24.49 -14.96
CA ALA A 241 -8.41 -23.66 -15.07
C ALA A 241 -8.65 -22.77 -13.83
N GLU A 242 -8.36 -23.28 -12.63
CA GLU A 242 -8.45 -22.46 -11.42
C GLU A 242 -7.38 -21.36 -11.38
N PHE A 243 -6.15 -21.68 -11.83
CA PHE A 243 -5.09 -20.69 -11.99
C PHE A 243 -5.48 -19.59 -12.98
N GLU A 244 -5.95 -19.96 -14.18
CA GLU A 244 -6.36 -19.01 -15.22
C GLU A 244 -7.50 -18.09 -14.74
N ARG A 245 -8.46 -18.62 -13.97
CA ARG A 245 -9.52 -17.81 -13.35
C ARG A 245 -8.96 -16.73 -12.41
N VAL A 246 -8.03 -17.11 -11.53
CA VAL A 246 -7.41 -16.16 -10.59
C VAL A 246 -6.52 -15.17 -11.31
N GLN A 247 -5.73 -15.63 -12.29
CA GLN A 247 -4.91 -14.76 -13.12
C GLN A 247 -5.76 -13.71 -13.86
N ALA A 248 -6.91 -14.10 -14.41
CA ALA A 248 -7.84 -13.18 -15.07
C ALA A 248 -8.37 -12.10 -14.11
N ALA A 249 -8.68 -12.43 -12.86
CA ALA A 249 -9.11 -11.45 -11.86
C ALA A 249 -8.00 -10.45 -11.50
N PHE A 250 -6.74 -10.90 -11.44
CA PHE A 250 -5.59 -10.02 -11.24
C PHE A 250 -5.32 -9.14 -12.46
N LEU A 251 -5.51 -9.67 -13.67
CA LEU A 251 -5.38 -8.89 -14.90
C LEU A 251 -6.44 -7.77 -14.96
N ASP A 252 -7.70 -8.03 -14.60
CA ASP A 252 -8.74 -6.98 -14.53
C ASP A 252 -8.32 -5.81 -13.64
N GLN A 253 -7.73 -6.10 -12.48
CA GLN A 253 -7.20 -5.07 -11.59
C GLN A 253 -5.98 -4.35 -12.18
N ALA A 254 -5.08 -5.08 -12.83
CA ALA A 254 -3.88 -4.52 -13.45
C ALA A 254 -4.21 -3.62 -14.66
N TYR A 255 -5.32 -3.87 -15.37
CA TYR A 255 -5.78 -3.03 -16.46
C TYR A 255 -6.33 -1.67 -16.02
N ARG A 256 -6.71 -1.52 -14.75
CA ARG A 256 -6.99 -0.19 -14.20
C ARG A 256 -5.65 0.49 -14.00
N THR A 257 -5.24 1.35 -14.92
CA THR A 257 -3.92 2.00 -14.88
C THR A 257 -3.92 3.30 -14.09
N GLU A 258 -5.07 3.96 -13.97
CA GLU A 258 -5.19 5.21 -13.24
C GLU A 258 -5.24 5.01 -11.72
N ARG A 259 -4.52 5.84 -10.98
CA ARG A 259 -4.40 5.80 -9.52
C ARG A 259 -4.37 7.20 -8.92
N SER A 260 -4.86 7.31 -7.68
CA SER A 260 -4.69 8.55 -6.90
C SER A 260 -3.25 8.71 -6.38
N VAL A 261 -2.88 9.93 -6.00
CA VAL A 261 -1.58 10.25 -5.38
C VAL A 261 -1.27 9.33 -4.19
N GLN A 262 -2.27 9.10 -3.33
CA GLN A 262 -2.11 8.23 -2.16
C GLN A 262 -1.83 6.78 -2.54
N GLN A 263 -2.47 6.27 -3.60
CA GLN A 263 -2.21 4.91 -4.09
C GLN A 263 -0.80 4.81 -4.67
N ILE A 264 -0.37 5.79 -5.48
CA ILE A 264 0.99 5.86 -6.04
C ILE A 264 2.03 5.92 -4.92
N SER A 265 1.82 6.78 -3.92
CA SER A 265 2.67 6.87 -2.73
C SER A 265 2.83 5.52 -2.02
N ARG A 266 1.73 4.78 -1.79
CA ARG A 266 1.78 3.43 -1.19
C ARG A 266 2.56 2.41 -2.05
N TYR A 267 2.43 2.48 -3.37
CA TYR A 267 3.22 1.62 -4.27
C TYR A 267 4.70 1.98 -4.20
N MET A 268 5.05 3.27 -4.31
CA MET A 268 6.43 3.74 -4.24
C MET A 268 7.07 3.44 -2.89
N MET A 269 6.32 3.55 -1.80
CA MET A 269 6.78 3.11 -0.47
C MET A 269 7.08 1.62 -0.42
N THR A 270 6.31 0.79 -1.11
CA THR A 270 6.61 -0.65 -1.26
C THR A 270 7.89 -0.86 -2.05
N MET A 271 8.07 -0.12 -3.15
CA MET A 271 9.26 -0.19 -3.99
C MET A 271 10.51 0.22 -3.21
N ALA A 272 10.45 1.33 -2.49
CA ALA A 272 11.53 1.82 -1.64
C ALA A 272 11.85 0.85 -0.50
N ALA A 273 10.82 0.29 0.17
CA ALA A 273 11.01 -0.66 1.26
C ALA A 273 11.80 -1.89 0.81
N PHE A 274 11.45 -2.47 -0.34
CA PHE A 274 12.03 -3.71 -0.84
C PHE A 274 13.13 -3.53 -1.90
N GLY A 275 13.51 -2.29 -2.22
CA GLY A 275 14.52 -2.00 -3.24
C GLY A 275 14.13 -2.46 -4.65
N LEU A 276 12.85 -2.33 -5.02
CA LEU A 276 12.33 -2.76 -6.33
C LEU A 276 12.79 -1.82 -7.45
N SER A 277 12.60 -2.22 -8.70
CA SER A 277 12.92 -1.37 -9.87
C SER A 277 11.94 -0.20 -10.00
N THR A 278 12.35 0.90 -10.65
CA THR A 278 11.51 2.11 -10.84
C THR A 278 10.32 1.86 -11.77
N ASP A 279 10.40 0.87 -12.66
CA ASP A 279 9.34 0.44 -13.58
C ASP A 279 8.38 -0.60 -12.98
N TYR A 280 8.54 -0.96 -11.70
CA TYR A 280 7.77 -2.03 -11.05
C TYR A 280 6.24 -1.83 -11.14
N MET A 281 5.77 -0.59 -11.01
CA MET A 281 4.34 -0.25 -11.15
C MET A 281 3.86 -0.41 -12.60
N ALA A 282 4.60 0.17 -13.55
CA ALA A 282 4.26 0.14 -14.98
C ALA A 282 4.23 -1.29 -15.56
N THR A 283 5.06 -2.18 -15.04
CA THR A 283 5.19 -3.56 -15.53
C THR A 283 4.20 -4.55 -14.91
N GLN A 284 3.29 -4.12 -14.03
CA GLN A 284 2.37 -5.02 -13.30
C GLN A 284 1.55 -5.92 -14.24
N THR A 285 0.96 -5.35 -15.30
CA THR A 285 0.16 -6.10 -16.28
C THR A 285 1.00 -7.15 -17.01
N THR A 286 2.19 -6.77 -17.47
CA THR A 286 3.12 -7.69 -18.14
C THR A 286 3.55 -8.82 -17.20
N ARG A 287 3.94 -8.50 -15.96
CA ARG A 287 4.34 -9.49 -14.94
C ARG A 287 3.21 -10.46 -14.61
N THR A 288 1.97 -9.98 -14.58
CA THR A 288 0.78 -10.82 -14.33
C THR A 288 0.48 -11.73 -15.51
N ARG A 289 0.60 -11.21 -16.75
CA ARG A 289 0.33 -11.98 -17.97
C ARG A 289 1.39 -13.05 -18.25
N THR A 290 2.65 -12.78 -17.93
CA THR A 290 3.76 -13.72 -18.18
C THR A 290 3.91 -14.80 -17.12
N LEU A 291 3.18 -14.72 -16.02
CA LEU A 291 3.15 -15.79 -15.03
C LEU A 291 2.48 -17.03 -15.64
N ASP A 292 3.16 -18.18 -15.55
CA ASP A 292 2.65 -19.44 -16.06
C ASP A 292 2.16 -20.40 -14.96
N TYR A 293 1.38 -21.40 -15.37
CA TYR A 293 0.85 -22.41 -14.46
C TYR A 293 1.96 -23.30 -13.85
N ALA A 294 3.06 -23.51 -14.55
CA ALA A 294 4.18 -24.29 -14.05
C ALA A 294 4.81 -23.64 -12.80
N THR A 295 5.06 -22.34 -12.87
CA THR A 295 5.56 -21.52 -11.74
C THR A 295 4.54 -21.48 -10.61
N PHE A 296 3.27 -21.22 -10.93
CA PHE A 296 2.19 -21.20 -9.94
C PHE A 296 2.07 -22.52 -9.17
N SER A 297 1.98 -23.65 -9.89
CA SER A 297 1.81 -24.96 -9.27
C SER A 297 3.03 -25.41 -8.48
N ARG A 298 4.25 -25.03 -8.89
CA ARG A 298 5.47 -25.24 -8.10
C ARG A 298 5.39 -24.49 -6.77
N VAL A 299 5.10 -23.18 -6.81
CA VAL A 299 4.99 -22.35 -5.61
C VAL A 299 3.91 -22.87 -4.67
N TRP A 300 2.76 -23.33 -5.20
CA TRP A 300 1.71 -23.97 -4.40
C TRP A 300 2.25 -25.19 -3.64
N ARG A 301 2.92 -26.13 -4.33
CA ARG A 301 3.46 -27.35 -3.68
C ARG A 301 4.46 -27.01 -2.59
N GLU A 302 5.39 -26.10 -2.88
CA GLU A 302 6.48 -25.73 -1.97
C GLU A 302 6.01 -24.95 -0.74
N ARG A 303 4.96 -24.14 -0.88
CA ARG A 303 4.59 -23.14 0.14
C ARG A 303 3.25 -23.37 0.80
N ILE A 304 2.34 -24.13 0.19
CA ILE A 304 1.00 -24.42 0.72
C ILE A 304 0.88 -25.90 1.04
N SER A 305 1.22 -26.79 0.10
CA SER A 305 1.08 -28.23 0.32
C SER A 305 2.06 -28.78 1.36
N ALA A 306 3.27 -28.21 1.43
CA ALA A 306 4.32 -28.65 2.35
C ALA A 306 4.14 -28.16 3.81
N THR A 307 3.24 -27.21 4.06
CA THR A 307 3.02 -26.65 5.41
C THR A 307 2.25 -27.66 6.26
N GLN A 308 2.88 -28.23 7.28
CA GLN A 308 2.23 -29.16 8.22
C GLN A 308 1.26 -28.43 9.14
#